data_AF-G3HBU7-F1
#
_entry.id   AF-G3HBU7-F1
#
_cell.length_a   1.000
_cell.length_b   1.000
_cell.length_c   1.000
_cell.angle_alpha   90.00
_cell.angle_beta   90.00
_cell.angle_gamma   90.00
#
_symmetry.space_group_name_H-M   'P 1'
#
loop_
_entity.id
_entity.type
_entity.pdbx_description
1 polymer ?
#
loop_
_entity_poly.entity_id
_entity_poly.type
_entity_poly.pdbx_seq_one_letter_code
_entity_poly.pdbx_strand_id
1 'polypeptide(L)'
;MDYVAAPGPRPGAPLQVTENVVPGAEDWLPRVSGHPAWATSLEAENKTDPELSEKQQLQISKELVDLQIATHHLHQQHEAEVFELKREVLRLESRVLELELHGNGDYQGHRVQPSANPGHYQVPPQEPSGGQQKLQEELKWVLEHHRVRQQALETRVAVLGQQLQGAQEEARVAGQRLAAQATVLSTCQGQLRQAEAENAELQLQLKKLNEEYAVRLQRYAKETVETANSTDQAALQTFLEATLQDIRAAHRSREQQLAQAARTYRKRLADLSWRQELLLTTWRALDTASWTQIQQKLQDFSQDTQVLDKYGGNSSLHTALAHGSCLHQAELERERAQLMVRATMAEQQLSELQEYVDQHLGR
;
A
#
# COMPACT_ATOMS: atom_id res chain seq x y z
N MET A 1 51.74 66.21 57.74
CA MET A 1 50.35 66.52 57.39
C MET A 1 50.00 65.88 56.05
N ASP A 2 49.43 64.70 55.94
CA ASP A 2 49.71 63.39 56.54
C ASP A 2 49.20 62.39 55.50
N TYR A 3 50.02 61.40 55.20
CA TYR A 3 49.66 60.26 54.37
C TYR A 3 48.67 59.38 55.13
N VAL A 4 47.61 58.91 54.49
CA VAL A 4 46.84 57.74 54.99
C VAL A 4 46.65 56.75 53.85
N ALA A 5 47.22 55.57 54.10
CA ALA A 5 47.37 54.45 53.19
C ALA A 5 46.10 53.58 53.06
N ALA A 6 46.02 52.87 51.94
CA ALA A 6 45.04 51.81 51.69
C ALA A 6 45.24 50.62 52.67
N PRO A 7 44.16 49.96 53.13
CA PRO A 7 44.28 48.72 53.89
C PRO A 7 44.49 47.53 52.94
N GLY A 8 45.54 46.75 53.21
CA GLY A 8 45.83 45.47 52.56
C GLY A 8 44.87 44.33 52.96
N PRO A 9 44.99 43.15 52.33
CA PRO A 9 44.07 42.04 52.50
C PRO A 9 44.29 41.32 53.84
N ARG A 10 43.19 40.97 54.51
CA ARG A 10 43.16 40.19 55.76
C ARG A 10 43.15 38.67 55.51
N PRO A 11 43.53 37.87 56.52
CA PRO A 11 43.99 36.49 56.39
C PRO A 11 42.85 35.46 56.35
N GLY A 12 43.22 34.26 55.89
CA GLY A 12 42.36 33.12 55.53
C GLY A 12 41.30 32.70 56.55
N ALA A 13 40.18 32.26 55.98
CA ALA A 13 39.24 31.34 56.62
C ALA A 13 39.59 29.89 56.21
N PRO A 14 39.35 28.88 57.08
CA PRO A 14 39.76 27.50 56.84
C PRO A 14 38.88 26.84 55.78
N LEU A 15 39.51 26.05 54.90
CA LEU A 15 38.86 25.19 53.92
C LEU A 15 37.92 24.22 54.65
N GLN A 16 36.61 24.39 54.48
CA GLN A 16 35.67 23.33 54.74
C GLN A 16 35.89 22.24 53.70
N VAL A 17 36.34 21.09 54.17
CA VAL A 17 36.36 19.82 53.44
C VAL A 17 34.91 19.51 53.05
N THR A 18 34.55 19.87 51.82
CA THR A 18 33.45 19.21 51.13
C THR A 18 34.01 17.90 50.58
N GLU A 19 33.71 16.80 51.26
CA GLU A 19 33.76 15.47 50.66
C GLU A 19 32.92 15.52 49.39
N ASN A 20 33.60 15.66 48.24
CA ASN A 20 33.00 15.40 46.96
C ASN A 20 32.83 13.88 46.85
N VAL A 21 31.71 13.39 47.38
CA VAL A 21 31.18 12.08 47.01
C VAL A 21 30.91 12.15 45.52
N VAL A 22 31.83 11.56 44.75
CA VAL A 22 31.65 11.29 43.32
C VAL A 22 30.40 10.41 43.19
N PRO A 23 29.34 10.87 42.48
CA PRO A 23 28.26 9.97 42.12
C PRO A 23 28.85 8.90 41.19
N GLY A 24 28.72 7.64 41.60
CA GLY A 24 29.17 6.50 40.82
C GLY A 24 28.55 6.49 39.42
N ALA A 25 29.24 5.85 38.49
CA ALA A 25 28.92 5.75 37.07
C ALA A 25 27.59 5.04 36.72
N GLU A 26 26.66 4.93 37.67
CA GLU A 26 25.35 4.29 37.56
C GLU A 26 24.24 5.31 37.22
N ASP A 27 24.47 6.62 37.40
CA ASP A 27 23.45 7.67 37.20
C ASP A 27 23.22 8.10 35.74
N TRP A 28 24.01 7.59 34.79
CA TRP A 28 23.84 7.88 33.35
C TRP A 28 22.97 6.87 32.60
N LEU A 29 22.50 5.82 33.28
CA LEU A 29 21.57 4.87 32.69
C LEU A 29 20.17 5.13 33.23
N PRO A 30 19.20 5.54 32.38
CA PRO A 30 17.80 5.39 32.73
C PRO A 30 17.58 3.94 33.15
N ARG A 31 17.16 3.72 34.39
CA ARG A 31 16.73 2.42 34.91
C ARG A 31 15.51 1.96 34.10
N VAL A 32 15.74 1.34 32.95
CA VAL A 32 14.72 0.66 32.15
C VAL A 32 14.50 -0.71 32.77
N SER A 33 13.94 -0.72 33.99
CA SER A 33 13.06 -1.79 34.44
C SER A 33 11.63 -1.30 34.23
N GLY A 34 11.25 -1.23 32.96
CA GLY A 34 9.94 -0.79 32.53
C GLY A 34 9.87 -1.09 31.05
N HIS A 35 9.00 -2.01 30.68
CA HIS A 35 8.63 -2.20 29.28
C HIS A 35 8.37 -0.82 28.65
N PRO A 36 8.96 -0.50 27.49
CA PRO A 36 8.78 0.82 26.91
C PRO A 36 7.29 1.07 26.67
N ALA A 37 6.77 2.23 27.06
CA ALA A 37 5.35 2.56 26.88
C ALA A 37 4.87 2.48 25.41
N TRP A 38 5.78 2.55 24.44
CA TRP A 38 5.49 2.34 23.02
C TRP A 38 5.34 0.85 22.65
N ALA A 39 5.91 -0.08 23.42
CA ALA A 39 5.68 -1.51 23.25
C ALA A 39 4.25 -1.88 23.72
N THR A 40 3.76 -1.25 24.80
CA THR A 40 2.38 -1.46 25.26
C THR A 40 1.33 -0.82 24.35
N SER A 41 1.63 0.30 23.67
CA SER A 41 0.70 0.89 22.69
C SER A 41 0.54 0.01 21.44
N LEU A 42 1.63 -0.57 20.93
CA LEU A 42 1.57 -1.46 19.76
C LEU A 42 0.95 -2.83 20.11
N GLU A 43 1.15 -3.31 21.35
CA GLU A 43 0.55 -4.55 21.86
C GLU A 43 -0.92 -4.37 22.28
N ALA A 44 -1.38 -3.15 22.55
CA ALA A 44 -2.77 -2.85 22.85
C ALA A 44 -3.60 -2.56 21.58
N GLU A 45 -3.01 -1.95 20.54
CA GLU A 45 -3.69 -1.76 19.25
C GLU A 45 -3.81 -3.05 18.43
N ASN A 46 -2.86 -4.00 18.59
CA ASN A 46 -2.94 -5.33 17.95
C ASN A 46 -3.82 -6.35 18.70
N LYS A 47 -4.49 -5.94 19.79
CA LYS A 47 -5.45 -6.78 20.54
C LYS A 47 -6.90 -6.43 20.19
N THR A 48 -7.16 -5.94 18.98
CA THR A 48 -8.51 -6.01 18.43
C THR A 48 -8.64 -7.38 17.76
N ASP A 49 -9.50 -8.21 18.34
CA ASP A 49 -9.70 -9.63 18.07
C ASP A 49 -9.48 -10.04 16.60
N PRO A 50 -8.43 -10.82 16.28
CA PRO A 50 -8.24 -11.36 14.92
C PRO A 50 -9.44 -12.17 14.45
N GLU A 51 -10.19 -12.76 15.40
CA GLU A 51 -11.45 -13.47 15.15
C GLU A 51 -12.56 -12.55 14.61
N LEU A 52 -12.62 -11.27 15.00
CA LEU A 52 -13.60 -10.32 14.46
C LEU A 52 -13.25 -9.90 13.03
N SER A 53 -11.95 -9.74 12.73
CA SER A 53 -11.47 -9.47 11.37
C SER A 53 -11.72 -10.67 10.45
N GLU A 54 -11.42 -11.90 10.89
CA GLU A 54 -11.71 -13.11 10.13
C GLU A 54 -13.22 -13.31 9.95
N LYS A 55 -14.03 -13.09 10.98
CA LYS A 55 -15.49 -13.17 10.89
C LYS A 55 -16.06 -12.12 9.92
N GLN A 56 -15.52 -10.91 9.91
CA GLN A 56 -15.89 -9.88 8.95
C GLN A 56 -15.48 -10.25 7.53
N GLN A 57 -14.28 -10.80 7.34
CA GLN A 57 -13.81 -11.30 6.04
C GLN A 57 -14.68 -12.46 5.54
N LEU A 58 -15.04 -13.40 6.41
CA LEU A 58 -15.96 -14.49 6.08
C LEU A 58 -17.36 -13.98 5.75
N GLN A 59 -17.85 -12.97 6.48
CA GLN A 59 -19.14 -12.34 6.21
C GLN A 59 -19.15 -11.65 4.84
N ILE A 60 -18.10 -10.90 4.51
CA ILE A 60 -17.93 -10.26 3.20
C ILE A 60 -17.82 -11.32 2.09
N SER A 61 -17.07 -12.40 2.32
CA SER A 61 -16.94 -13.50 1.37
C SER A 61 -18.27 -14.21 1.09
N LYS A 62 -19.10 -14.38 2.13
CA LYS A 62 -20.44 -14.94 2.03
C LYS A 62 -21.36 -14.03 1.24
N GLU A 63 -21.39 -12.74 1.56
CA GLU A 63 -22.21 -11.75 0.84
C GLU A 63 -21.83 -11.67 -0.65
N LEU A 64 -20.53 -11.78 -0.97
CA LEU A 64 -20.06 -11.80 -2.35
C LEU A 64 -20.53 -13.05 -3.12
N VAL A 65 -20.45 -14.23 -2.49
CA VAL A 65 -20.95 -15.48 -3.07
C VAL A 65 -22.47 -15.44 -3.24
N ASP A 66 -23.20 -14.92 -2.26
CA ASP A 66 -24.66 -14.75 -2.33
C ASP A 66 -25.05 -13.80 -3.48
N LEU A 67 -24.32 -12.70 -3.67
CA LEU A 67 -24.50 -11.80 -4.81
C LEU A 67 -24.19 -12.48 -6.16
N GLN A 68 -23.16 -13.31 -6.24
CA GLN A 68 -22.85 -14.07 -7.45
C GLN A 68 -23.95 -15.08 -7.80
N ILE A 69 -24.46 -15.81 -6.80
CA ILE A 69 -25.58 -16.75 -6.97
C ILE A 69 -26.83 -16.00 -7.44
N ALA A 70 -27.16 -14.85 -6.82
CA ALA A 70 -28.29 -14.02 -7.23
C ALA A 70 -28.13 -13.51 -8.68
N THR A 71 -26.92 -13.12 -9.07
CA THR A 71 -26.62 -12.66 -10.43
C THR A 71 -26.78 -13.80 -11.45
N HIS A 72 -26.31 -15.01 -11.11
CA HIS A 72 -26.51 -16.19 -11.95
C HIS A 72 -27.98 -16.59 -12.06
N HIS A 73 -28.75 -16.52 -10.98
CA HIS A 73 -30.18 -16.78 -11.02
C HIS A 73 -30.92 -15.77 -11.89
N LEU A 74 -30.60 -14.48 -11.79
CA LEU A 74 -31.19 -13.45 -12.65
C LEU A 74 -30.84 -13.67 -14.12
N HIS A 75 -29.60 -14.12 -14.40
CA HIS A 75 -29.19 -14.47 -15.76
C HIS A 75 -29.98 -15.67 -16.31
N GLN A 76 -30.13 -16.74 -15.53
CA GLN A 76 -30.93 -17.90 -15.90
C GLN A 76 -32.41 -17.52 -16.16
N GLN A 77 -32.97 -16.62 -15.33
CA GLN A 77 -34.31 -16.09 -15.55
C GLN A 77 -34.40 -15.34 -16.88
N HIS A 78 -33.44 -14.47 -17.17
CA HIS A 78 -33.40 -13.75 -18.45
C HIS A 78 -33.28 -14.69 -19.64
N GLU A 79 -32.44 -15.72 -19.55
CA GLU A 79 -32.30 -16.74 -20.61
C GLU A 79 -33.61 -17.52 -20.82
N ALA A 80 -34.31 -17.88 -19.75
CA ALA A 80 -35.61 -18.55 -19.83
C ALA A 80 -36.69 -17.65 -20.48
N GLU A 81 -36.74 -16.36 -20.12
CA GLU A 81 -37.62 -15.39 -20.74
C GLU A 81 -37.30 -15.21 -22.24
N VAL A 82 -36.02 -15.13 -22.60
CA VAL A 82 -35.58 -15.04 -23.99
C VAL A 82 -35.99 -16.30 -24.76
N PHE A 83 -35.92 -17.48 -24.14
CA PHE A 83 -36.35 -18.72 -24.75
C PHE A 83 -37.87 -18.75 -25.00
N GLU A 84 -38.68 -18.36 -24.02
CA GLU A 84 -40.14 -18.28 -24.18
C GLU A 84 -40.54 -17.23 -25.23
N LEU A 85 -39.87 -16.07 -25.26
CA LEU A 85 -40.09 -15.06 -26.29
C LEU A 85 -39.76 -15.61 -27.69
N LYS A 86 -38.64 -16.33 -27.85
CA LYS A 86 -38.29 -16.97 -29.13
C LYS A 86 -39.35 -18.00 -29.55
N ARG A 87 -39.86 -18.80 -28.61
CA ARG A 87 -40.93 -19.76 -28.88
C ARG A 87 -42.21 -19.09 -29.34
N GLU A 88 -42.59 -18.00 -28.69
CA GLU A 88 -43.77 -17.20 -29.05
C GLU A 88 -43.62 -16.51 -30.41
N VAL A 89 -42.44 -15.98 -30.72
CA VAL A 89 -42.11 -15.45 -32.05
C VAL A 89 -42.29 -16.52 -33.11
N LEU A 90 -41.73 -17.72 -32.94
CA LEU A 90 -41.89 -18.84 -33.88
C LEU A 90 -43.36 -19.26 -34.05
N ARG A 91 -44.14 -19.22 -32.97
CA ARG A 91 -45.59 -19.49 -33.02
C ARG A 91 -46.33 -18.44 -33.86
N LEU A 92 -46.01 -17.17 -33.65
CA LEU A 92 -46.61 -16.06 -34.41
C LEU A 92 -46.18 -16.08 -35.88
N GLU A 93 -44.90 -16.34 -36.16
CA GLU A 93 -44.39 -16.51 -37.53
C GLU A 93 -45.12 -17.65 -38.26
N SER A 94 -45.31 -18.79 -37.60
CA SER A 94 -46.10 -19.91 -38.16
C SER A 94 -47.54 -19.49 -38.46
N ARG A 95 -48.16 -18.70 -37.57
CA ARG A 95 -49.52 -18.19 -37.75
C ARG A 95 -49.62 -17.20 -38.91
N VAL A 96 -48.63 -16.32 -39.07
CA VAL A 96 -48.56 -15.38 -40.20
C VAL A 96 -48.42 -16.16 -41.51
N LEU A 97 -47.55 -17.16 -41.57
CA LEU A 97 -47.40 -18.02 -42.74
C LEU A 97 -48.70 -18.75 -43.11
N GLU A 98 -49.43 -19.28 -42.12
CA GLU A 98 -50.76 -19.88 -42.34
C GLU A 98 -51.74 -18.87 -42.96
N LEU A 99 -51.79 -17.65 -42.44
CA LEU A 99 -52.68 -16.60 -42.93
C LEU A 99 -52.29 -16.12 -44.35
N GLU A 100 -51.00 -16.03 -44.65
CA GLU A 100 -50.49 -15.70 -45.98
C GLU A 100 -50.83 -16.78 -47.03
N LEU A 101 -50.82 -18.05 -46.63
CA LEU A 101 -51.19 -19.17 -47.49
C LEU A 101 -52.71 -19.21 -47.77
N HIS A 102 -53.55 -18.85 -46.80
CA HIS A 102 -55.01 -18.81 -46.97
C HIS A 102 -55.50 -17.54 -47.67
N GLY A 103 -54.76 -16.42 -47.60
CA GLY A 103 -55.12 -15.15 -48.25
C GLY A 103 -54.98 -15.12 -49.77
N ASN A 104 -54.35 -16.14 -50.38
CA ASN A 104 -54.08 -16.20 -51.83
C ASN A 104 -55.01 -17.14 -52.62
N GLY A 105 -56.06 -17.71 -51.99
CA GLY A 105 -56.96 -18.68 -52.62
C GLY A 105 -58.14 -18.12 -53.44
N ASP A 106 -58.51 -16.84 -53.29
CA ASP A 106 -59.84 -16.36 -53.72
C ASP A 106 -59.89 -15.52 -55.00
N TYR A 107 -58.79 -15.43 -55.77
CA TYR A 107 -58.78 -14.62 -56.99
C TYR A 107 -58.33 -15.37 -58.22
N GLN A 108 -59.06 -16.42 -58.62
CA GLN A 108 -59.04 -16.80 -60.03
C GLN A 108 -60.35 -17.43 -60.53
N GLY A 109 -61.20 -16.57 -61.11
CA GLY A 109 -61.91 -16.90 -62.34
C GLY A 109 -63.44 -16.87 -62.29
N HIS A 110 -64.04 -15.68 -62.40
CA HIS A 110 -65.28 -15.54 -63.17
C HIS A 110 -65.33 -14.22 -63.93
N ARG A 111 -65.12 -14.32 -65.24
CA ARG A 111 -65.55 -13.36 -66.24
C ARG A 111 -67.06 -13.55 -66.42
N VAL A 112 -67.85 -12.48 -66.34
CA VAL A 112 -68.86 -12.04 -67.33
C VAL A 112 -69.88 -11.07 -66.67
N GLN A 113 -70.27 -10.10 -67.50
CA GLN A 113 -71.15 -8.94 -67.32
C GLN A 113 -72.62 -9.22 -66.88
N PRO A 114 -73.41 -8.16 -66.57
CA PRO A 114 -74.47 -8.20 -65.56
C PRO A 114 -75.90 -8.36 -66.09
N SER A 115 -76.80 -8.62 -65.14
CA SER A 115 -78.28 -8.44 -65.14
C SER A 115 -79.13 -9.70 -65.34
N ALA A 116 -79.72 -10.19 -64.24
CA ALA A 116 -81.17 -10.25 -64.01
C ALA A 116 -81.51 -11.27 -62.89
N ASN A 117 -81.90 -10.74 -61.71
CA ASN A 117 -82.94 -11.14 -60.74
C ASN A 117 -83.42 -12.62 -60.59
N PRO A 118 -84.08 -12.98 -59.47
CA PRO A 118 -83.54 -13.28 -58.14
C PRO A 118 -83.93 -14.70 -57.67
N GLY A 119 -83.23 -15.26 -56.68
CA GLY A 119 -83.59 -16.54 -56.08
C GLY A 119 -82.98 -16.71 -54.69
N HIS A 120 -83.86 -16.79 -53.69
CA HIS A 120 -83.54 -17.01 -52.28
C HIS A 120 -82.78 -18.33 -52.05
N TYR A 121 -81.64 -18.26 -51.36
CA TYR A 121 -81.23 -19.23 -50.34
C TYR A 121 -80.46 -18.51 -49.21
N GLN A 122 -80.89 -18.78 -47.98
CA GLN A 122 -80.26 -18.32 -46.74
C GLN A 122 -78.95 -19.07 -46.48
N VAL A 123 -77.88 -18.35 -46.12
CA VAL A 123 -76.67 -18.86 -45.43
C VAL A 123 -76.20 -17.77 -44.43
N PRO A 124 -75.74 -18.11 -43.21
CA PRO A 124 -75.74 -17.25 -42.02
C PRO A 124 -74.61 -16.19 -41.96
N PRO A 125 -74.61 -15.28 -40.96
CA PRO A 125 -73.77 -14.08 -40.95
C PRO A 125 -72.29 -14.43 -40.70
N GLN A 126 -71.39 -13.99 -41.57
CA GLN A 126 -69.96 -13.98 -41.29
C GLN A 126 -69.45 -12.55 -41.28
N GLU A 127 -69.14 -12.10 -40.06
CA GLU A 127 -68.40 -10.89 -39.77
C GLU A 127 -66.99 -10.93 -40.41
N PRO A 128 -66.54 -9.88 -41.10
CA PRO A 128 -65.14 -9.59 -41.30
C PRO A 128 -64.82 -8.30 -40.56
N SER A 129 -64.63 -8.36 -39.25
CA SER A 129 -64.31 -7.16 -38.45
C SER A 129 -63.34 -7.45 -37.30
N GLY A 130 -63.47 -8.63 -36.65
CA GLY A 130 -62.65 -8.96 -35.48
C GLY A 130 -61.14 -9.14 -35.76
N GLY A 131 -60.75 -9.65 -36.93
CA GLY A 131 -59.34 -9.93 -37.25
C GLY A 131 -58.51 -8.68 -37.58
N GLN A 132 -59.08 -7.73 -38.33
CA GLN A 132 -58.43 -6.46 -38.67
C GLN A 132 -58.25 -5.55 -37.45
N GLN A 133 -59.25 -5.51 -36.55
CA GLN A 133 -59.16 -4.76 -35.30
C GLN A 133 -58.08 -5.35 -34.38
N LYS A 134 -57.99 -6.68 -34.28
CA LYS A 134 -57.00 -7.35 -33.43
C LYS A 134 -55.56 -7.12 -33.89
N LEU A 135 -55.28 -7.19 -35.19
CA LEU A 135 -53.97 -6.85 -35.74
C LEU A 135 -53.61 -5.37 -35.53
N GLN A 136 -54.60 -4.48 -35.61
CA GLN A 136 -54.41 -3.06 -35.37
C GLN A 136 -54.14 -2.75 -33.89
N GLU A 137 -54.74 -3.50 -32.97
CA GLU A 137 -54.47 -3.44 -31.53
C GLU A 137 -53.07 -3.99 -31.19
N GLU A 138 -52.67 -5.10 -31.80
CA GLU A 138 -51.31 -5.66 -31.62
C GLU A 138 -50.22 -4.70 -32.14
N LEU A 139 -50.42 -4.09 -33.30
CA LEU A 139 -49.50 -3.06 -33.83
C LEU A 139 -49.37 -1.86 -32.89
N LYS A 140 -50.49 -1.38 -32.33
CA LYS A 140 -50.48 -0.29 -31.34
C LYS A 140 -49.74 -0.70 -30.06
N TRP A 141 -49.97 -1.92 -29.59
CA TRP A 141 -49.30 -2.46 -28.41
C TRP A 141 -47.78 -2.58 -28.62
N VAL A 142 -47.34 -3.10 -29.78
CA VAL A 142 -45.92 -3.22 -30.13
C VAL A 142 -45.24 -1.86 -30.22
N LEU A 143 -45.89 -0.86 -30.84
CA LEU A 143 -45.35 0.50 -30.93
C LEU A 143 -45.21 1.14 -29.55
N GLU A 144 -46.21 1.00 -28.68
CA GLU A 144 -46.15 1.54 -27.32
C GLU A 144 -45.09 0.82 -26.48
N HIS A 145 -45.00 -0.51 -26.59
CA HIS A 145 -43.95 -1.29 -25.94
C HIS A 145 -42.55 -0.85 -26.40
N HIS A 146 -42.36 -0.64 -27.71
CA HIS A 146 -41.10 -0.11 -28.25
C HIS A 146 -40.80 1.29 -27.74
N ARG A 147 -41.81 2.16 -27.62
CA ARG A 147 -41.68 3.54 -27.11
C ARG A 147 -41.26 3.56 -25.65
N VAL A 148 -41.91 2.76 -24.80
CA VAL A 148 -41.57 2.63 -23.38
C VAL A 148 -40.16 2.05 -23.23
N ARG A 149 -39.82 1.02 -24.01
CA ARG A 149 -38.47 0.44 -24.02
C ARG A 149 -37.41 1.47 -24.44
N GLN A 150 -37.71 2.29 -25.44
CA GLN A 150 -36.81 3.35 -25.89
C GLN A 150 -36.61 4.42 -24.80
N GLN A 151 -37.68 4.88 -24.16
CA GLN A 151 -37.57 5.81 -23.03
C GLN A 151 -36.78 5.22 -21.87
N ALA A 152 -36.97 3.94 -21.54
CA ALA A 152 -36.21 3.26 -20.48
C ALA A 152 -34.71 3.14 -20.80
N LEU A 153 -34.36 2.99 -22.09
CA LEU A 153 -32.96 3.02 -22.53
C LEU A 153 -32.39 4.43 -22.46
N GLU A 154 -33.14 5.44 -22.90
CA GLU A 154 -32.74 6.85 -22.82
C GLU A 154 -32.50 7.28 -21.36
N THR A 155 -33.38 6.88 -20.43
CA THR A 155 -33.18 7.16 -19.00
C THR A 155 -31.96 6.44 -18.44
N ARG A 156 -31.74 5.16 -18.80
CA ARG A 156 -30.52 4.42 -18.40
C ARG A 156 -29.25 5.08 -18.93
N VAL A 157 -29.24 5.52 -20.18
CA VAL A 157 -28.08 6.21 -20.77
C VAL A 157 -27.83 7.54 -20.06
N ALA A 158 -28.88 8.29 -19.72
CA ALA A 158 -28.75 9.54 -18.97
C ALA A 158 -28.16 9.31 -17.57
N VAL A 159 -28.64 8.29 -16.84
CA VAL A 159 -28.11 7.93 -15.51
C VAL A 159 -26.65 7.49 -15.59
N LEU A 160 -26.31 6.62 -16.54
CA LEU A 160 -24.92 6.19 -16.75
C LEU A 160 -24.01 7.36 -17.13
N GLY A 161 -24.50 8.31 -17.93
CA GLY A 161 -23.77 9.53 -18.28
C GLY A 161 -23.46 10.40 -17.06
N GLN A 162 -24.43 10.59 -16.16
CA GLN A 162 -24.23 11.32 -14.90
C GLN A 162 -23.23 10.61 -13.98
N GLN A 163 -23.32 9.29 -13.86
CA GLN A 163 -22.39 8.49 -13.05
C GLN A 163 -20.96 8.55 -13.60
N LEU A 164 -20.79 8.44 -14.92
CA LEU A 164 -19.48 8.56 -15.56
C LEU A 164 -18.87 9.95 -15.31
N GLN A 165 -19.66 11.01 -15.44
CA GLN A 165 -19.20 12.37 -15.20
C GLN A 165 -18.82 12.59 -13.73
N GLY A 166 -19.59 12.04 -12.78
CA GLY A 166 -19.25 12.06 -11.35
C GLY A 166 -17.92 11.35 -11.07
N ALA A 167 -17.75 10.13 -11.60
CA ALA A 167 -16.51 9.37 -11.45
C ALA A 167 -15.30 10.09 -12.07
N GLN A 168 -15.47 10.75 -13.21
CA GLN A 168 -14.41 11.54 -13.85
C GLN A 168 -14.00 12.74 -13.01
N GLU A 169 -14.96 13.46 -12.42
CA GLU A 169 -14.68 14.60 -11.55
C GLU A 169 -14.00 14.16 -10.25
N GLU A 170 -14.44 13.06 -9.64
CA GLU A 170 -13.79 12.45 -8.49
C GLU A 170 -12.36 12.03 -8.79
N ALA A 171 -12.12 11.37 -9.94
CA ALA A 171 -10.79 11.01 -10.40
C ALA A 171 -9.91 12.26 -10.63
N ARG A 172 -10.48 13.34 -11.18
CA ARG A 172 -9.78 14.63 -11.36
C ARG A 172 -9.39 15.25 -10.01
N VAL A 173 -10.30 15.28 -9.04
CA VAL A 173 -10.05 15.80 -7.69
C VAL A 173 -9.01 14.94 -6.97
N ALA A 174 -9.10 13.61 -7.08
CA ALA A 174 -8.09 12.70 -6.54
C ALA A 174 -6.71 12.95 -7.16
N GLY A 175 -6.63 13.12 -8.48
CA GLY A 175 -5.40 13.48 -9.19
C GLY A 175 -4.80 14.81 -8.70
N GLN A 176 -5.63 15.83 -8.48
CA GLN A 176 -5.19 17.10 -7.91
C GLN A 176 -4.67 16.96 -6.48
N ARG A 177 -5.32 16.15 -5.64
CA ARG A 177 -4.87 15.85 -4.28
C ARG A 177 -3.52 15.14 -4.28
N LEU A 178 -3.33 14.15 -5.16
CA LEU A 178 -2.05 13.45 -5.31
C LEU A 178 -0.94 14.39 -5.79
N ALA A 179 -1.23 15.28 -6.76
CA ALA A 179 -0.28 16.28 -7.19
C ALA A 179 0.12 17.25 -6.05
N ALA A 180 -0.85 17.71 -5.27
CA ALA A 180 -0.58 18.54 -4.09
C ALA A 180 0.29 17.80 -3.07
N GLN A 181 -0.02 16.54 -2.75
CA GLN A 181 0.80 15.72 -1.85
C GLN A 181 2.22 15.52 -2.38
N ALA A 182 2.39 15.28 -3.68
CA ALA A 182 3.71 15.13 -4.30
C ALA A 182 4.57 16.40 -4.14
N THR A 183 3.97 17.59 -4.31
CA THR A 183 4.69 18.85 -4.09
C THR A 183 5.13 19.01 -2.63
N VAL A 184 4.25 18.70 -1.67
CA VAL A 184 4.59 18.75 -0.23
C VAL A 184 5.72 17.77 0.08
N LEU A 185 5.65 16.53 -0.40
CA LEU A 185 6.70 15.54 -0.19
C LEU A 185 8.05 16.01 -0.77
N SER A 186 8.06 16.62 -1.96
CA SER A 186 9.27 17.20 -2.54
C SER A 186 9.83 18.34 -1.67
N THR A 187 8.97 19.19 -1.12
CA THR A 187 9.43 20.28 -0.23
C THR A 187 10.01 19.73 1.08
N CYS A 188 9.34 18.76 1.71
CA CYS A 188 9.84 18.09 2.91
C CYS A 188 11.17 17.37 2.64
N GLN A 189 11.31 16.73 1.47
CA GLN A 189 12.55 16.07 1.10
C GLN A 189 13.69 17.06 0.87
N GLY A 190 13.40 18.24 0.32
CA GLY A 190 14.36 19.35 0.24
C GLY A 190 14.81 19.83 1.62
N GLN A 191 13.87 20.00 2.55
CA GLN A 191 14.16 20.40 3.94
C GLN A 191 14.99 19.35 4.67
N LEU A 192 14.71 18.06 4.47
CA LEU A 192 15.52 16.98 5.03
C LEU A 192 16.97 17.05 4.55
N ARG A 193 17.19 17.19 3.24
CA ARG A 193 18.55 17.33 2.67
C ARG A 193 19.28 18.56 3.19
N GLN A 194 18.57 19.67 3.37
CA GLN A 194 19.14 20.90 3.93
C GLN A 194 19.58 20.67 5.39
N ALA A 195 18.72 20.08 6.21
CA ALA A 195 19.06 19.75 7.60
C ALA A 195 20.20 18.73 7.70
N GLU A 196 20.28 17.77 6.79
CA GLU A 196 21.40 16.82 6.69
C GLU A 196 22.71 17.54 6.37
N ALA A 197 22.71 18.50 5.45
CA ALA A 197 23.89 19.31 5.11
C ALA A 197 24.34 20.19 6.28
N GLU A 198 23.41 20.86 6.97
CA GLU A 198 23.70 21.65 8.17
C GLU A 198 24.26 20.78 9.30
N ASN A 199 23.72 19.57 9.50
CA ASN A 199 24.25 18.62 10.47
C ASN A 199 25.69 18.21 10.12
N ALA A 200 25.98 17.92 8.85
CA ALA A 200 27.34 17.62 8.41
C ALA A 200 28.30 18.78 8.64
N GLU A 201 27.86 20.03 8.40
CA GLU A 201 28.66 21.23 8.68
C GLU A 201 28.93 21.40 10.18
N LEU A 202 27.91 21.24 11.03
CA LEU A 202 28.06 21.29 12.49
C LEU A 202 28.98 20.19 13.00
N GLN A 203 28.89 18.97 12.46
CA GLN A 203 29.80 17.88 12.80
C GLN A 203 31.26 18.24 12.44
N LEU A 204 31.48 18.88 11.28
CA LEU A 204 32.81 19.34 10.91
C LEU A 204 33.33 20.45 11.84
N GLN A 205 32.47 21.39 12.24
CA GLN A 205 32.84 22.43 13.20
C GLN A 205 33.20 21.84 14.57
N LEU A 206 32.44 20.85 15.05
CA LEU A 206 32.74 20.14 16.28
C LEU A 206 34.09 19.39 16.20
N LYS A 207 34.39 18.74 15.06
CA LYS A 207 35.69 18.10 14.82
C LYS A 207 36.84 19.11 14.92
N LYS A 208 36.74 20.24 14.23
CA LYS A 208 37.75 21.32 14.29
C LYS A 208 37.96 21.86 15.70
N LEU A 209 36.87 22.14 16.42
CA LEU A 209 36.96 22.60 17.81
C LEU A 209 37.62 21.54 18.71
N ASN A 210 37.24 20.27 18.56
CA ASN A 210 37.86 19.17 19.32
C ASN A 210 39.36 19.04 19.04
N GLU A 211 39.79 19.17 17.78
CA GLU A 211 41.21 19.20 17.41
C GLU A 211 41.93 20.39 18.06
N GLU A 212 41.34 21.59 18.03
CA GLU A 212 41.91 22.77 18.70
C GLU A 212 42.00 22.60 20.22
N TYR A 213 41.00 21.98 20.86
CA TYR A 213 41.01 21.67 22.29
C TYR A 213 42.07 20.63 22.62
N ALA A 214 42.22 19.59 21.79
CA ALA A 214 43.25 18.57 21.96
C ALA A 214 44.66 19.19 21.91
N VAL A 215 44.93 20.07 20.94
CA VAL A 215 46.21 20.78 20.84
C VAL A 215 46.45 21.69 22.05
N ARG A 216 45.43 22.43 22.51
CA ARG A 216 45.55 23.28 23.70
C ARG A 216 45.85 22.47 24.97
N LEU A 217 45.12 21.37 25.18
CA LEU A 217 45.36 20.45 26.30
C LEU A 217 46.76 19.84 26.27
N GLN A 218 47.23 19.43 25.09
CA GLN A 218 48.59 18.91 24.92
C GLN A 218 49.66 19.94 25.27
N ARG A 219 49.47 21.22 24.93
CA ARG A 219 50.41 22.29 25.33
C ARG A 219 50.41 22.49 26.83
N TYR A 220 49.24 22.60 27.45
CA TYR A 220 49.15 22.72 28.91
C TYR A 220 49.78 21.54 29.65
N ALA A 221 49.58 20.31 29.16
CA ALA A 221 50.20 19.13 29.75
C ALA A 221 51.74 19.14 29.61
N LYS A 222 52.29 19.67 28.52
CA LYS A 222 53.75 19.83 28.36
C LYS A 222 54.31 20.90 29.29
N GLU A 223 53.67 22.06 29.35
CA GLU A 223 54.08 23.18 30.21
C GLU A 223 54.04 22.80 31.71
N THR A 224 53.06 22.01 32.16
CA THR A 224 53.00 21.52 33.55
C THR A 224 54.07 20.47 33.85
N VAL A 225 54.40 19.60 32.91
CA VAL A 225 55.47 18.61 33.05
C VAL A 225 56.86 19.27 33.05
N GLU A 226 57.06 20.36 32.30
CA GLU A 226 58.32 21.13 32.27
C GLU A 226 58.55 21.94 33.55
N THR A 227 57.50 22.27 34.30
CA THR A 227 57.57 23.12 35.51
C THR A 227 57.49 22.33 36.83
N ALA A 228 57.18 21.04 36.80
CA ALA A 228 57.03 20.19 38.00
C ALA A 228 58.35 19.62 38.52
N ASN A 229 58.47 19.48 39.85
CA ASN A 229 59.57 18.75 40.49
C ASN A 229 59.50 17.25 40.12
N SER A 230 60.64 16.55 40.11
CA SER A 230 60.73 15.17 39.61
C SER A 230 59.78 14.15 40.26
N THR A 231 59.34 14.39 41.51
CA THR A 231 58.36 13.55 42.20
C THR A 231 56.92 13.80 41.77
N ASP A 232 56.53 15.08 41.62
CA ASP A 232 55.18 15.48 41.19
C ASP A 232 55.00 15.20 39.69
N GLN A 233 56.08 15.31 38.93
CA GLN A 233 56.16 14.96 37.52
C GLN A 233 55.88 13.47 37.29
N ALA A 234 56.43 12.58 38.14
CA ALA A 234 56.19 11.14 38.03
C ALA A 234 54.73 10.77 38.35
N ALA A 235 54.15 11.36 39.41
CA ALA A 235 52.75 11.14 39.76
C ALA A 235 51.79 11.65 38.66
N LEU A 236 52.06 12.84 38.11
CA LEU A 236 51.26 13.42 37.02
C LEU A 236 51.39 12.62 35.72
N GLN A 237 52.59 12.14 35.37
CA GLN A 237 52.79 11.22 34.24
C GLN A 237 52.00 9.94 34.41
N THR A 238 52.03 9.31 35.59
CA THR A 238 51.24 8.07 35.83
C THR A 238 49.73 8.30 35.71
N PHE A 239 49.22 9.45 36.15
CA PHE A 239 47.81 9.81 36.00
C PHE A 239 47.43 10.09 34.53
N LEU A 240 48.27 10.82 33.78
CA LEU A 240 48.05 11.06 32.35
C LEU A 240 48.11 9.76 31.53
N GLU A 241 49.04 8.87 31.85
CA GLU A 241 49.15 7.56 31.20
C GLU A 241 47.89 6.72 31.46
N ALA A 242 47.41 6.68 32.71
CA ALA A 242 46.19 5.98 33.10
C ALA A 242 44.95 6.54 32.39
N THR A 243 44.77 7.87 32.37
CA THR A 243 43.63 8.52 31.70
C THR A 243 43.66 8.32 30.18
N LEU A 244 44.83 8.34 29.53
CA LEU A 244 44.97 7.97 28.12
C LEU A 244 44.62 6.50 27.88
N GLN A 245 44.97 5.62 28.80
CA GLN A 245 44.63 4.20 28.72
C GLN A 245 43.12 3.96 28.84
N ASP A 246 42.45 4.68 29.74
CA ASP A 246 41.00 4.66 29.92
C ASP A 246 40.28 5.20 28.68
N ILE A 247 40.76 6.31 28.10
CA ILE A 247 40.23 6.86 26.84
C ILE A 247 40.40 5.85 25.70
N ARG A 248 41.59 5.27 25.54
CA ARG A 248 41.86 4.21 24.54
C ARG A 248 40.94 2.99 24.76
N ALA A 249 40.68 2.58 26.00
CA ALA A 249 39.78 1.47 26.31
C ALA A 249 38.32 1.80 25.99
N ALA A 250 37.86 3.02 26.27
CA ALA A 250 36.53 3.50 25.91
C ALA A 250 36.32 3.53 24.39
N HIS A 251 37.32 4.00 23.63
CA HIS A 251 37.29 3.96 22.16
C HIS A 251 37.21 2.53 21.62
N ARG A 252 38.05 1.61 22.11
CA ARG A 252 37.99 0.18 21.72
C ARG A 252 36.64 -0.46 22.05
N SER A 253 36.04 -0.12 23.20
CA SER A 253 34.69 -0.58 23.57
C SER A 253 33.64 -0.10 22.57
N ARG A 254 33.68 1.18 22.18
CA ARG A 254 32.76 1.75 21.20
C ARG A 254 32.96 1.18 19.79
N GLU A 255 34.20 0.96 19.36
CA GLU A 255 34.52 0.25 18.12
C GLU A 255 33.96 -1.16 18.13
N GLN A 256 34.13 -1.91 19.21
CA GLN A 256 33.57 -3.26 19.35
C GLN A 256 32.04 -3.24 19.28
N GLN A 257 31.39 -2.28 19.93
CA GLN A 257 29.93 -2.12 19.88
C GLN A 257 29.44 -1.84 18.45
N LEU A 258 30.07 -0.91 17.74
CA LEU A 258 29.71 -0.57 16.37
C LEU A 258 29.99 -1.73 15.40
N ALA A 259 31.11 -2.43 15.56
CA ALA A 259 31.44 -3.61 14.77
C ALA A 259 30.42 -4.74 15.01
N GLN A 260 30.00 -4.95 16.26
CA GLN A 260 28.97 -5.91 16.61
C GLN A 260 27.60 -5.51 16.04
N ALA A 261 27.23 -4.22 16.09
CA ALA A 261 26.02 -3.71 15.47
C ALA A 261 26.03 -3.91 13.95
N ALA A 262 27.12 -3.56 13.26
CA ALA A 262 27.26 -3.78 11.82
C ALA A 262 27.13 -5.28 11.46
N ARG A 263 27.77 -6.17 12.23
CA ARG A 263 27.65 -7.63 12.06
C ARG A 263 26.21 -8.11 12.25
N THR A 264 25.49 -7.60 13.26
CA THR A 264 24.09 -7.98 13.50
C THR A 264 23.15 -7.47 12.42
N TYR A 265 23.36 -6.25 11.90
CA TYR A 265 22.59 -5.73 10.77
C TYR A 265 22.83 -6.53 9.49
N ARG A 266 24.09 -6.88 9.17
CA ARG A 266 24.41 -7.74 8.02
C ARG A 266 23.78 -9.12 8.14
N LYS A 267 23.77 -9.72 9.33
CA LYS A 267 23.06 -11.00 9.57
C LYS A 267 21.56 -10.87 9.32
N ARG A 268 20.91 -9.86 9.91
CA ARG A 268 19.48 -9.60 9.69
C ARG A 268 19.14 -9.35 8.23
N LEU A 269 20.02 -8.66 7.51
CA LEU A 269 19.88 -8.42 6.07
C LEU A 269 19.92 -9.74 5.29
N ALA A 270 20.88 -10.62 5.61
CA ALA A 270 20.99 -11.94 4.99
C ALA A 270 19.76 -12.83 5.30
N ASP A 271 19.27 -12.80 6.54
CA ASP A 271 18.07 -13.52 6.94
C ASP A 271 16.82 -13.02 6.20
N LEU A 272 16.68 -11.69 6.02
CA LEU A 272 15.59 -11.09 5.26
C LEU A 272 15.67 -11.44 3.78
N SER A 273 16.85 -11.37 3.15
CA SER A 273 17.01 -11.78 1.75
C SER A 273 16.66 -13.25 1.56
N TRP A 274 17.05 -14.10 2.51
CA TRP A 274 16.69 -15.52 2.47
C TRP A 274 15.18 -15.74 2.60
N ARG A 275 14.50 -15.02 3.50
CA ARG A 275 13.03 -15.06 3.61
C ARG A 275 12.33 -14.56 2.34
N GLN A 276 12.85 -13.49 1.73
CA GLN A 276 12.35 -13.00 0.43
C GLN A 276 12.48 -14.06 -0.66
N GLU A 277 13.66 -14.70 -0.79
CA GLU A 277 13.85 -15.77 -1.76
C GLU A 277 12.96 -16.98 -1.49
N LEU A 278 12.79 -17.36 -0.22
CA LEU A 278 11.91 -18.44 0.18
C LEU A 278 10.44 -18.12 -0.15
N LEU A 279 9.97 -16.92 0.16
CA LEU A 279 8.63 -16.47 -0.21
C LEU A 279 8.46 -16.46 -1.73
N LEU A 280 9.40 -15.90 -2.49
CA LEU A 280 9.31 -15.85 -3.95
C LEU A 280 9.33 -17.25 -4.60
N THR A 281 9.97 -18.24 -3.96
CA THR A 281 9.95 -19.63 -4.44
C THR A 281 8.65 -20.34 -4.08
N THR A 282 8.10 -20.14 -2.88
CA THR A 282 6.80 -20.69 -2.49
C THR A 282 5.66 -20.08 -3.31
N TRP A 283 5.66 -18.75 -3.52
CA TRP A 283 4.69 -18.08 -4.39
C TRP A 283 4.77 -18.59 -5.82
N ARG A 284 5.98 -18.75 -6.40
CA ARG A 284 6.13 -19.36 -7.73
C ARG A 284 5.62 -20.80 -7.80
N ALA A 285 5.80 -21.59 -6.74
CA ALA A 285 5.30 -22.96 -6.66
C ALA A 285 3.76 -23.03 -6.52
N LEU A 286 3.16 -22.15 -5.72
CA LEU A 286 1.71 -22.04 -5.56
C LEU A 286 1.04 -21.49 -6.82
N ASP A 287 1.63 -20.49 -7.47
CA ASP A 287 1.14 -19.98 -8.74
C ASP A 287 1.25 -21.04 -9.82
N THR A 288 2.36 -21.77 -9.94
CA THR A 288 2.47 -22.84 -10.95
C THR A 288 1.52 -24.02 -10.68
N ALA A 289 1.36 -24.46 -9.43
CA ALA A 289 0.44 -25.55 -9.07
C ALA A 289 -1.04 -25.16 -9.23
N SER A 290 -1.42 -23.96 -8.77
CA SER A 290 -2.79 -23.46 -8.96
C SER A 290 -3.08 -23.15 -10.43
N TRP A 291 -2.11 -22.57 -11.16
CA TRP A 291 -2.24 -22.28 -12.58
C TRP A 291 -2.33 -23.54 -13.43
N THR A 292 -1.50 -24.56 -13.17
CA THR A 292 -1.62 -25.86 -13.86
C THR A 292 -2.96 -26.53 -13.58
N GLN A 293 -3.48 -26.44 -12.35
CA GLN A 293 -4.80 -26.99 -12.00
C GLN A 293 -5.96 -26.21 -12.63
N ILE A 294 -5.85 -24.88 -12.72
CA ILE A 294 -6.80 -24.01 -13.42
C ILE A 294 -6.74 -24.26 -14.93
N GLN A 295 -5.54 -24.40 -15.50
CA GLN A 295 -5.36 -24.72 -16.93
C GLN A 295 -5.90 -26.09 -17.27
N GLN A 296 -5.71 -27.10 -16.41
CA GLN A 296 -6.29 -28.42 -16.58
C GLN A 296 -7.81 -28.34 -16.55
N LYS A 297 -8.40 -27.66 -15.56
CA LYS A 297 -9.86 -27.48 -15.48
C LYS A 297 -10.42 -26.68 -16.65
N LEU A 298 -9.71 -25.69 -17.17
CA LEU A 298 -10.10 -24.96 -18.37
C LEU A 298 -9.99 -25.82 -19.63
N GLN A 299 -8.99 -26.70 -19.73
CA GLN A 299 -8.89 -27.67 -20.82
C GLN A 299 -10.00 -28.71 -20.76
N ASP A 300 -10.30 -29.25 -19.58
CA ASP A 300 -11.40 -30.20 -19.37
C ASP A 300 -12.74 -29.53 -19.70
N PHE A 301 -12.96 -28.30 -19.24
CA PHE A 301 -14.17 -27.52 -19.53
C PHE A 301 -14.28 -27.12 -21.00
N SER A 302 -13.16 -26.78 -21.66
CA SER A 302 -13.12 -26.46 -23.10
C SER A 302 -13.35 -27.69 -23.99
N GLN A 303 -12.94 -28.87 -23.53
CA GLN A 303 -13.28 -30.14 -24.19
C GLN A 303 -14.78 -30.46 -24.04
N ASP A 304 -15.38 -30.11 -22.89
CA ASP A 304 -16.82 -30.26 -22.63
C ASP A 304 -17.69 -29.17 -23.29
N THR A 305 -17.12 -28.01 -23.61
CA THR A 305 -17.79 -26.89 -24.28
C THR A 305 -16.95 -26.36 -25.45
N GLN A 306 -17.01 -27.05 -26.59
CA GLN A 306 -16.74 -26.39 -27.86
C GLN A 306 -17.80 -25.29 -28.04
N VAL A 307 -17.45 -24.04 -27.73
CA VAL A 307 -18.11 -22.74 -28.03
C VAL A 307 -18.18 -21.89 -26.75
N LEU A 308 -17.13 -21.11 -26.45
CA LEU A 308 -17.20 -19.74 -25.89
C LEU A 308 -15.82 -19.22 -25.48
N ASP A 309 -14.92 -19.09 -26.45
CA ASP A 309 -13.63 -18.44 -26.25
C ASP A 309 -13.71 -16.98 -26.73
N LYS A 310 -14.41 -16.08 -26.00
CA LYS A 310 -14.44 -14.64 -26.36
C LYS A 310 -14.53 -13.57 -25.25
N TYR A 311 -14.71 -13.85 -23.97
CA TYR A 311 -14.85 -12.76 -22.98
C TYR A 311 -14.04 -12.98 -21.68
N GLY A 312 -12.76 -12.64 -21.73
CA GLY A 312 -12.08 -11.71 -20.80
C GLY A 312 -12.12 -11.89 -19.28
N GLY A 313 -12.49 -13.05 -18.72
CA GLY A 313 -12.68 -13.24 -17.27
C GLY A 313 -11.40 -13.43 -16.41
N ASN A 314 -10.24 -13.71 -17.00
CA ASN A 314 -9.05 -14.16 -16.25
C ASN A 314 -8.23 -13.03 -15.60
N SER A 315 -8.57 -11.77 -15.81
CA SER A 315 -7.77 -10.61 -15.36
C SER A 315 -8.02 -10.18 -13.90
N SER A 316 -9.19 -10.46 -13.33
CA SER A 316 -9.55 -9.95 -11.98
C SER A 316 -8.86 -10.71 -10.84
N LEU A 317 -8.64 -12.03 -10.98
CA LEU A 317 -7.99 -12.85 -9.94
C LEU A 317 -6.47 -12.64 -9.92
N HIS A 318 -5.85 -12.48 -11.10
CA HIS A 318 -4.44 -12.12 -11.21
C HIS A 318 -4.14 -10.76 -10.57
N THR A 319 -5.06 -9.80 -10.71
CA THR A 319 -4.90 -8.46 -10.12
C THR A 319 -5.01 -8.49 -8.59
N ALA A 320 -5.97 -9.25 -8.04
CA ALA A 320 -6.14 -9.37 -6.59
C ALA A 320 -4.96 -10.07 -5.89
N LEU A 321 -4.44 -11.17 -6.48
CA LEU A 321 -3.27 -11.88 -5.95
C LEU A 321 -1.96 -11.08 -6.11
N ALA A 322 -1.80 -10.36 -7.23
CA ALA A 322 -0.66 -9.47 -7.44
C ALA A 322 -0.64 -8.28 -6.46
N HIS A 323 -1.80 -7.74 -6.09
CA HIS A 323 -1.90 -6.62 -5.14
C HIS A 323 -1.50 -7.03 -3.71
N GLY A 324 -1.89 -8.23 -3.25
CA GLY A 324 -1.48 -8.75 -1.94
C GLY A 324 0.02 -9.08 -1.85
N SER A 325 0.60 -9.63 -2.92
CA SER A 325 2.03 -9.90 -3.02
C SER A 325 2.88 -8.62 -3.07
N CYS A 326 2.36 -7.57 -3.74
CA CYS A 326 3.03 -6.28 -3.89
C CYS A 326 3.19 -5.52 -2.55
N LEU A 327 2.16 -5.54 -1.68
CA LEU A 327 2.21 -4.85 -0.38
C LEU A 327 3.24 -5.49 0.56
N HIS A 328 3.27 -6.82 0.65
CA HIS A 328 4.24 -7.53 1.49
C HIS A 328 5.68 -7.39 0.97
N GLN A 329 5.86 -7.36 -0.35
CA GLN A 329 7.16 -7.13 -0.97
C GLN A 329 7.69 -5.72 -0.69
N ALA A 330 6.82 -4.70 -0.76
CA ALA A 330 7.19 -3.31 -0.50
C ALA A 330 7.67 -3.08 0.96
N GLU A 331 7.07 -3.76 1.94
CA GLU A 331 7.49 -3.70 3.34
C GLU A 331 8.88 -4.30 3.55
N LEU A 332 9.13 -5.49 3.00
CA LEU A 332 10.44 -6.15 3.10
C LEU A 332 11.54 -5.35 2.38
N GLU A 333 11.24 -4.73 1.24
CA GLU A 333 12.16 -3.83 0.53
C GLU A 333 12.49 -2.58 1.35
N ARG A 334 11.50 -2.00 2.04
CA ARG A 334 11.69 -0.86 2.94
C ARG A 334 12.58 -1.24 4.12
N GLU A 335 12.35 -2.38 4.77
CA GLU A 335 13.20 -2.87 5.87
C GLU A 335 14.63 -3.15 5.42
N ARG A 336 14.80 -3.77 4.24
CA ARG A 336 16.11 -4.01 3.63
C ARG A 336 16.87 -2.71 3.37
N ALA A 337 16.21 -1.70 2.80
CA ALA A 337 16.82 -0.39 2.55
C ALA A 337 17.26 0.29 3.86
N GLN A 338 16.43 0.23 4.91
CA GLN A 338 16.78 0.79 6.22
C GLN A 338 17.97 0.09 6.88
N LEU A 339 18.02 -1.25 6.83
CA LEU A 339 19.13 -2.02 7.39
C LEU A 339 20.43 -1.77 6.63
N MET A 340 20.37 -1.62 5.31
CA MET A 340 21.53 -1.22 4.50
C MET A 340 22.09 0.13 4.95
N VAL A 341 21.24 1.16 5.07
CA VAL A 341 21.67 2.50 5.51
C VAL A 341 22.27 2.46 6.92
N ARG A 342 21.68 1.71 7.86
CA ARG A 342 22.21 1.57 9.22
C ARG A 342 23.55 0.84 9.25
N ALA A 343 23.73 -0.19 8.41
CA ALA A 343 24.99 -0.91 8.30
C ALA A 343 26.10 -0.01 7.72
N THR A 344 25.83 0.70 6.62
CA THR A 344 26.82 1.61 6.01
C THR A 344 27.19 2.76 6.94
N MET A 345 26.22 3.33 7.67
CA MET A 345 26.48 4.38 8.65
C MET A 345 27.37 3.89 9.80
N ALA A 346 27.10 2.69 10.33
CA ALA A 346 27.93 2.11 11.39
C ALA A 346 29.36 1.81 10.90
N GLU A 347 29.54 1.35 9.66
CA GLU A 347 30.85 1.11 9.04
C GLU A 347 31.63 2.40 8.80
N GLN A 348 30.94 3.46 8.40
CA GLN A 348 31.55 4.78 8.25
C GLN A 348 31.99 5.36 9.59
N GLN A 349 31.14 5.25 10.62
CA GLN A 349 31.50 5.65 11.98
C GLN A 349 32.69 4.86 12.54
N LEU A 350 32.81 3.58 12.23
CA LEU A 350 34.00 2.78 12.57
C LEU A 350 35.26 3.33 11.91
N SER A 351 35.18 3.67 10.62
CA SER A 351 36.32 4.20 9.87
C SER A 351 36.78 5.55 10.42
N GLU A 352 35.84 6.44 10.75
CA GLU A 352 36.14 7.74 11.36
C GLU A 352 36.75 7.62 12.77
N LEU A 353 36.26 6.66 13.57
CA LEU A 353 36.81 6.40 14.91
C LEU A 353 38.23 5.82 14.81
N GLN A 354 38.46 4.89 13.89
CA GLN A 354 39.78 4.30 13.64
C GLN A 354 40.79 5.39 13.25
N GLU A 355 40.40 6.29 12.35
CA GLU A 355 41.23 7.41 11.91
C GLU A 355 41.54 8.38 13.06
N TYR A 356 40.54 8.70 13.91
CA TYR A 356 40.75 9.54 15.09
C TYR A 356 41.72 8.89 16.10
N VAL A 357 41.59 7.58 16.35
CA VAL A 357 42.49 6.84 17.22
C VAL A 357 43.90 6.87 16.63
N ASP A 358 44.08 6.62 15.34
CA ASP A 358 45.40 6.60 14.70
C ASP A 358 46.08 7.99 14.70
N GLN A 359 45.31 9.08 14.56
CA GLN A 359 45.84 10.45 14.51
C GLN A 359 46.11 11.07 15.88
N HIS A 360 45.28 10.78 16.89
CA HIS A 360 45.31 11.50 18.18
C HIS A 360 45.69 10.63 19.37
N LEU A 361 45.50 9.31 19.27
CA LEU A 361 45.77 8.35 20.34
C LEU A 361 46.85 7.32 19.94
N GLY A 362 47.23 7.30 18.66
CA GLY A 362 48.25 6.48 18.04
C GLY A 362 49.62 7.10 18.23
N ARG A 363 50.44 6.40 19.02
CA ARG A 363 51.70 6.81 19.66
C ARG A 363 51.47 7.49 21.01
#